data_AF-A0A6M2D8Q2-F1
#
_entry.id   AF-A0A6M2D8Q2-F1
#
_cell.length_a   1.000
_cell.length_b   1.000
_cell.length_c   1.000
_cell.angle_alpha   90.00
_cell.angle_beta   90.00
_cell.angle_gamma   90.00
#
_symmetry.space_group_name_H-M   'P 1'
#
loop_
_entity.id
_entity.type
_entity.pdbx_description
1 polymer ?
#
loop_
_entity_poly.entity_id
_entity_poly.type
_entity_poly.pdbx_seq_one_letter_code
_entity_poly.pdbx_strand_id
1 'polypeptide(L)'
;MFSGCFVVQPCFRVALLWQPENLQCFVLDMVEEGRHITASSEFIHRINAKNCKLVACFVVVGFVVYHGVIHLTYGIDTCKWLLSDGRFQGYHVWQPYGCMLHTYTNAESRMCLRYIAYWGGKNHIVFAGDSRIRQLYGAFVQQVQPSPSPAPQQGHRDLLYEEKDLHLTVVLLFRTFA
;
A
#
# COMPACT_ATOMS: atom_id res chain seq x y z
N MET A 1 18.77 8.26 18.56
CA MET A 1 18.95 7.80 17.17
C MET A 1 17.78 6.87 16.86
N PHE A 2 16.64 7.43 16.45
CA PHE A 2 15.44 6.67 16.09
C PHE A 2 15.47 6.49 14.57
N SER A 3 15.61 5.25 14.11
CA SER A 3 15.43 4.91 12.69
C SER A 3 14.12 4.15 12.57
N GLY A 4 13.05 4.88 12.30
CA GLY A 4 11.74 4.32 11.95
C GLY A 4 11.57 4.40 10.43
N CYS A 5 11.16 3.30 9.80
CA CYS A 5 10.74 3.28 8.40
C CYS A 5 9.55 4.23 8.21
N PHE A 6 9.81 5.41 7.66
CA PHE A 6 8.77 6.23 7.03
C PHE A 6 8.41 5.57 5.70
N VAL A 7 7.28 4.87 5.66
CA VAL A 7 6.62 4.53 4.40
C VAL A 7 6.00 5.81 3.88
N VAL A 8 6.72 6.49 2.99
CA VAL A 8 6.20 7.62 2.23
C VAL A 8 5.18 7.07 1.25
N GLN A 9 3.89 7.20 1.59
CA GLN A 9 2.78 6.98 0.65
C GLN A 9 2.94 7.91 -0.56
N PRO A 10 2.81 7.40 -1.80
CA PRO A 10 2.68 8.24 -2.97
C PRO A 10 1.19 8.43 -3.26
N CYS A 11 0.49 9.28 -2.51
CA CYS A 11 -0.82 9.79 -2.92
C CYS A 11 -0.95 11.25 -2.51
N PHE A 12 -0.82 12.14 -3.50
CA PHE A 12 -1.28 13.53 -3.49
C PHE A 12 -0.93 14.36 -2.24
N ARG A 13 0.23 15.03 -2.30
CA ARG A 13 0.38 16.33 -1.63
C ARG A 13 -0.52 17.34 -2.35
N VAL A 14 -1.79 17.42 -1.96
CA VAL A 14 -2.48 18.72 -2.01
C VAL A 14 -1.87 19.51 -0.87
N ALA A 15 -0.84 20.29 -1.18
CA ALA A 15 -0.40 21.34 -0.27
C ALA A 15 -1.52 22.38 -0.21
N LEU A 16 -2.41 22.25 0.78
CA LEU A 16 -3.16 23.39 1.29
C LEU A 16 -2.15 24.31 1.96
N LEU A 17 -1.50 25.17 1.16
CA LEU A 17 -0.81 26.33 1.69
C LEU A 17 -1.89 27.28 2.22
N TRP A 18 -2.18 27.15 3.50
CA TRP A 18 -2.94 28.16 4.24
C TRP A 18 -2.02 29.37 4.43
N GLN A 19 -2.02 30.30 3.46
CA GLN A 19 -1.50 31.65 3.68
C GLN A 19 -2.61 32.50 4.32
N PRO A 20 -2.40 33.04 5.53
CA PRO A 20 -3.46 33.67 6.30
C PRO A 20 -3.73 35.14 5.94
N GLU A 21 -3.13 35.72 4.90
CA GLU A 21 -3.26 37.15 4.61
C GLU A 21 -3.30 37.44 3.10
N ASN A 22 -4.46 37.21 2.47
CA ASN A 22 -5.03 37.93 1.32
C ASN A 22 -6.07 37.06 0.61
N LEU A 23 -7.36 37.35 0.81
CA LEU A 23 -8.43 36.85 -0.05
C LEU A 23 -8.36 37.58 -1.40
N GLN A 24 -7.41 37.18 -2.25
CA GLN A 24 -7.46 37.51 -3.66
C GLN A 24 -8.06 36.31 -4.36
N CYS A 25 -9.33 36.43 -4.78
CA CYS A 25 -10.00 35.44 -5.58
C CYS A 25 -9.15 35.17 -6.82
N PHE A 26 -8.53 33.98 -6.89
CA PHE A 26 -8.00 33.44 -8.14
C PHE A 26 -9.21 33.13 -9.03
N VAL A 27 -9.76 34.17 -9.66
CA VAL A 27 -10.57 34.01 -10.87
C VAL A 27 -9.59 33.46 -11.90
N LEU A 28 -9.89 32.29 -12.44
CA LEU A 28 -9.23 31.76 -13.63
C LEU A 28 -9.18 32.89 -14.67
N ASP A 29 -7.98 33.42 -14.92
CA ASP A 29 -7.70 34.33 -16.03
C ASP A 29 -7.88 33.52 -17.33
N MET A 30 -9.11 33.50 -17.84
CA MET A 30 -9.40 33.16 -19.23
C MET A 30 -9.29 34.44 -20.04
N VAL A 31 -8.16 34.58 -20.71
CA VAL A 31 -7.84 35.57 -21.75
C VAL A 31 -8.94 35.61 -22.83
N GLU A 32 -9.48 36.83 -23.00
CA GLU A 32 -9.91 37.51 -24.24
C GLU A 32 -11.11 36.96 -25.05
N GLU A 33 -12.23 37.70 -25.08
CA GLU A 33 -12.59 38.60 -26.20
C GLU A 33 -13.98 39.25 -25.99
N GLY A 34 -14.07 40.56 -26.21
CA GLY A 34 -15.22 41.39 -25.84
C GLY A 34 -16.51 41.12 -26.63
N ARG A 35 -17.44 40.36 -26.03
CA ARG A 35 -18.83 40.33 -26.49
C ARG A 35 -19.78 40.16 -25.30
N HIS A 36 -20.73 41.10 -25.17
CA HIS A 36 -21.95 41.07 -24.33
C HIS A 36 -21.98 41.86 -23.00
N ILE A 37 -21.76 43.19 -23.05
CA ILE A 37 -21.81 44.12 -21.89
C ILE A 37 -23.21 44.27 -21.24
N THR A 38 -24.29 43.78 -21.83
CA THR A 38 -25.66 43.82 -21.24
C THR A 38 -26.08 42.55 -20.50
N ALA A 39 -25.42 41.40 -20.71
CA ALA A 39 -25.69 40.19 -19.91
C ALA A 39 -24.83 40.14 -18.64
N SER A 40 -23.75 40.92 -18.60
CA SER A 40 -22.77 40.96 -17.51
C SER A 40 -23.25 41.69 -16.25
N SER A 41 -24.15 42.67 -16.34
CA SER A 41 -24.63 43.40 -15.14
C SER A 41 -25.49 42.52 -14.22
N GLU A 42 -26.40 41.73 -14.81
CA GLU A 42 -27.23 40.74 -14.10
C GLU A 42 -26.38 39.58 -13.56
N PHE A 43 -25.31 39.21 -14.27
CA PHE A 43 -24.37 38.17 -13.86
C PHE A 43 -23.51 38.63 -12.67
N ILE A 44 -22.99 39.86 -12.70
CA ILE A 44 -22.17 40.44 -11.62
C ILE A 44 -22.97 40.60 -10.32
N HIS A 45 -24.26 40.98 -10.39
CA HIS A 45 -25.10 41.07 -9.19
C HIS A 45 -25.34 39.69 -8.52
N ARG A 46 -25.31 38.60 -9.30
CA ARG A 46 -25.44 37.23 -8.78
C ARG A 46 -24.15 36.72 -8.11
N ILE A 47 -22.99 37.28 -8.48
CA ILE A 47 -21.69 37.06 -7.84
C ILE A 47 -21.62 37.86 -6.53
N ASN A 48 -22.47 37.47 -5.58
CA ASN A 48 -22.42 37.96 -4.22
C ASN A 48 -21.55 37.03 -3.38
N ALA A 49 -20.69 37.57 -2.51
CA ALA A 49 -19.85 36.79 -1.59
C ALA A 49 -20.65 35.73 -0.80
N LYS A 50 -21.93 36.00 -0.49
CA LYS A 50 -22.83 35.04 0.16
C LYS A 50 -23.16 33.83 -0.74
N ASN A 51 -23.43 34.08 -2.02
CA ASN A 51 -23.74 33.04 -3.01
C ASN A 51 -22.48 32.22 -3.36
N CYS A 52 -21.33 32.87 -3.49
CA CYS A 52 -20.06 32.18 -3.74
C CYS A 52 -19.67 31.26 -2.58
N LYS A 53 -19.87 31.69 -1.32
CA LYS A 53 -19.66 30.82 -0.14
C LYS A 53 -20.59 29.62 -0.15
N LEU A 54 -21.85 29.81 -0.52
CA LEU A 54 -22.82 28.72 -0.61
C LEU A 54 -22.42 27.70 -1.68
N VAL A 55 -22.04 28.17 -2.87
CA VAL A 55 -21.54 27.29 -3.96
C VAL A 55 -20.27 26.56 -3.54
N ALA A 56 -19.32 27.26 -2.91
CA ALA A 56 -18.10 26.64 -2.40
C ALA A 56 -18.40 25.53 -1.37
N CYS A 57 -19.36 25.75 -0.45
CA CYS A 57 -19.81 24.73 0.49
C CYS A 57 -20.39 23.50 -0.23
N PHE A 58 -21.26 23.69 -1.23
CA PHE A 58 -21.82 22.57 -1.99
C PHE A 58 -20.76 21.78 -2.74
N VAL A 59 -19.76 22.45 -3.33
CA VAL A 59 -18.65 21.79 -4.02
C VAL A 59 -17.83 20.95 -3.03
N VAL A 60 -17.46 21.51 -1.88
CA VAL A 60 -16.69 20.77 -0.86
C VAL A 60 -17.49 19.58 -0.33
N VAL A 61 -18.77 19.75 0.00
CA VAL A 61 -19.63 18.65 0.44
C VAL A 61 -19.76 17.58 -0.65
N GLY A 62 -19.90 17.98 -1.92
CA GLY A 62 -19.91 17.08 -3.05
C GLY A 62 -18.65 16.22 -3.15
N PHE A 63 -17.47 16.84 -2.99
CA PHE A 63 -16.21 16.10 -2.94
C PHE A 63 -16.13 15.14 -1.75
N VAL A 64 -16.54 15.58 -0.56
CA VAL A 64 -16.55 14.72 0.64
C VAL A 64 -17.47 13.52 0.45
N VAL A 65 -18.69 13.73 -0.07
CA VAL A 65 -19.64 12.64 -0.34
C VAL A 65 -19.11 11.72 -1.44
N TYR A 66 -18.56 12.26 -2.52
CA TYR A 66 -17.98 11.47 -3.61
C TYR A 66 -16.86 10.55 -3.13
N HIS A 67 -15.88 11.12 -2.41
CA HIS A 67 -14.80 10.32 -1.81
C HIS A 67 -15.32 9.35 -0.76
N GLY A 68 -16.31 9.74 0.05
CA GLY A 68 -16.96 8.88 1.03
C GLY A 68 -17.63 7.67 0.38
N VAL A 69 -18.38 7.86 -0.71
CA VAL A 69 -19.02 6.78 -1.47
C VAL A 69 -17.97 5.83 -2.03
N ILE A 70 -16.88 6.34 -2.63
CA ILE A 70 -15.79 5.50 -3.15
C ILE A 70 -15.15 4.69 -2.03
N HIS A 71 -14.85 5.30 -0.89
CA HIS A 71 -14.26 4.60 0.25
C HIS A 71 -15.16 3.50 0.81
N LEU A 72 -16.47 3.72 0.81
CA LEU A 72 -17.45 2.74 1.30
C LEU A 72 -17.70 1.60 0.30
N THR A 73 -17.65 1.86 -1.01
CA THR A 73 -17.95 0.84 -2.04
C THR A 73 -16.72 0.05 -2.49
N TYR A 74 -15.56 0.68 -2.60
CA TYR A 74 -14.32 0.02 -3.02
C TYR A 74 -13.50 -0.51 -1.85
N GLY A 75 -13.82 -0.08 -0.62
CA GLY A 75 -13.15 -0.52 0.60
C GLY A 75 -11.71 -0.02 0.69
N ILE A 76 -11.23 0.20 1.91
CA ILE A 76 -9.80 0.41 2.19
C ILE A 76 -9.18 -0.96 2.45
N ASP A 77 -9.49 -1.94 1.61
CA ASP A 77 -8.93 -3.28 1.75
C ASP A 77 -7.50 -3.24 1.21
N THR A 78 -6.59 -2.66 2.02
CA THR A 78 -5.15 -2.68 1.80
C THR A 78 -4.67 -4.09 1.51
N CYS A 79 -5.29 -5.10 2.15
CA CYS A 79 -5.01 -6.51 1.94
C CYS A 79 -5.29 -6.96 0.50
N LYS A 80 -6.42 -6.55 -0.09
CA LYS A 80 -6.75 -6.86 -1.49
C LYS A 80 -5.79 -6.16 -2.43
N TRP A 81 -5.61 -4.85 -2.28
CA TRP A 81 -4.70 -4.09 -3.13
C TRP A 81 -3.23 -4.56 -3.08
N LEU A 82 -2.78 -5.04 -1.92
CA LEU A 82 -1.38 -5.43 -1.71
C LEU A 82 -1.11 -6.90 -2.08
N LEU A 83 -2.12 -7.78 -2.08
CA LEU A 83 -1.96 -9.21 -2.35
C LEU A 83 -2.64 -9.69 -3.64
N SER A 84 -3.68 -9.02 -4.15
CA SER A 84 -4.37 -9.44 -5.39
C SER A 84 -3.89 -8.72 -6.65
N ASP A 85 -3.47 -7.46 -6.54
CA ASP A 85 -3.20 -6.61 -7.69
C ASP A 85 -1.76 -6.08 -7.72
N GLY A 86 -1.11 -6.19 -8.86
CA GLY A 86 0.26 -5.72 -9.05
C GLY A 86 0.68 -5.71 -10.52
N ARG A 87 1.92 -5.30 -10.76
CA ARG A 87 2.54 -5.29 -12.08
C ARG A 87 3.91 -5.95 -12.07
N PHE A 88 4.27 -6.58 -13.18
CA PHE A 88 5.64 -7.00 -13.44
C PHE A 88 6.42 -5.81 -14.02
N GLN A 89 7.48 -5.38 -13.34
CA GLN A 89 8.30 -4.23 -13.77
C GLN A 89 9.50 -4.63 -14.64
N GLY A 90 9.68 -5.94 -14.85
CA GLY A 90 10.80 -6.51 -15.61
C GLY A 90 10.87 -8.02 -15.47
N TYR A 91 12.05 -8.60 -15.74
CA TYR A 91 12.28 -10.04 -15.64
C TYR A 91 12.20 -10.50 -14.17
N HIS A 92 11.18 -11.30 -13.82
CA HIS A 92 11.02 -11.98 -12.53
C HIS A 92 10.81 -11.09 -11.29
N VAL A 93 10.39 -9.83 -11.49
CA VAL A 93 10.06 -8.91 -10.39
C VAL A 93 8.58 -8.53 -10.45
N TRP A 94 7.81 -9.03 -9.48
CA TRP A 94 6.42 -8.63 -9.25
C TRP A 94 6.38 -7.53 -8.17
N GLN A 95 5.57 -6.49 -8.40
CA GLN A 95 5.36 -5.41 -7.43
C GLN A 95 3.86 -5.08 -7.28
N PRO A 96 3.33 -5.02 -6.06
CA PRO A 96 1.95 -4.60 -5.82
C PRO A 96 1.74 -3.12 -6.16
N TYR A 97 0.49 -2.73 -6.39
CA TYR A 97 0.16 -1.31 -6.53
C TYR A 97 0.12 -0.62 -5.16
N GLY A 98 0.58 0.64 -5.10
CA GLY A 98 0.55 1.45 -3.88
C GLY A 98 1.75 1.33 -2.95
N CYS A 99 2.62 0.31 -3.10
CA CYS A 99 3.90 0.23 -2.38
C CYS A 99 5.00 -0.43 -3.23
N MET A 100 6.26 -0.27 -2.80
CA MET A 100 7.41 -0.94 -3.42
C MET A 100 7.82 -2.14 -2.55
N LEU A 101 7.91 -3.32 -3.18
CA LEU A 101 8.37 -4.51 -2.49
C LEU A 101 9.89 -4.45 -2.30
N HIS A 102 10.35 -4.68 -1.08
CA HIS A 102 11.77 -4.74 -0.77
C HIS A 102 12.31 -6.16 -0.97
N THR A 103 13.43 -6.28 -1.69
CA THR A 103 14.12 -7.56 -1.88
C THR A 103 15.07 -7.79 -0.71
N TYR A 104 14.70 -8.71 0.19
CA TYR A 104 15.51 -9.04 1.35
C TYR A 104 16.66 -9.97 0.99
N THR A 105 17.85 -9.68 1.49
CA THR A 105 18.97 -10.64 1.54
C THR A 105 18.74 -11.69 2.63
N ASN A 106 19.51 -12.78 2.62
CA ASN A 106 19.45 -13.84 3.64
C ASN A 106 19.70 -13.26 5.05
N ALA A 107 20.70 -12.38 5.18
CA ALA A 107 21.05 -11.74 6.45
C ALA A 107 19.92 -10.82 6.96
N GLU A 108 19.32 -10.00 6.09
CA GLU A 108 18.20 -9.12 6.45
C GLU A 108 16.95 -9.92 6.84
N SER A 109 16.67 -11.01 6.11
CA SER A 109 15.56 -11.92 6.41
C SER A 109 15.72 -12.54 7.80
N ARG A 110 16.93 -13.02 8.13
CA ARG A 110 17.25 -13.56 9.46
C ARG A 110 17.13 -12.51 10.55
N MET A 111 17.61 -11.29 10.32
CA MET A 111 17.51 -10.19 11.28
C MET A 111 16.05 -9.82 11.55
N CYS A 112 15.23 -9.73 10.50
CA CYS A 112 13.81 -9.43 10.60
C CYS A 112 13.07 -10.51 11.41
N LEU A 113 13.28 -11.80 11.10
CA LEU A 113 12.68 -12.90 11.84
C LEU A 113 13.12 -12.91 13.31
N ARG A 114 14.38 -12.62 13.60
CA ARG A 114 14.87 -12.49 14.99
C ARG A 114 14.17 -11.34 15.74
N TYR A 115 13.92 -10.23 15.05
CA TYR A 115 13.19 -9.10 15.63
C TYR A 115 11.73 -9.50 15.93
N ILE A 116 11.04 -10.19 15.02
CA ILE A 116 9.67 -10.67 15.25
C ILE A 116 9.62 -11.59 16.49
N ALA A 117 10.59 -12.51 16.64
CA ALA A 117 10.66 -13.40 17.79
C ALA A 117 10.83 -12.64 19.12
N TYR A 118 11.58 -11.53 19.10
CA TYR A 118 11.83 -10.70 20.27
C TYR A 118 10.54 -9.98 20.74
N TRP A 119 9.71 -9.51 19.81
CA TRP A 119 8.49 -8.75 20.14
C TRP A 119 7.26 -9.61 20.42
N GLY A 120 7.20 -10.86 19.94
CA GLY A 120 5.97 -11.67 19.96
C GLY A 120 6.11 -13.13 20.44
N GLY A 121 7.29 -13.58 20.89
CA GLY A 121 7.53 -14.98 21.24
C GLY A 121 7.92 -15.86 20.04
N LYS A 122 7.97 -17.19 20.21
CA LYS A 122 8.48 -18.14 19.19
C LYS A 122 7.80 -17.93 17.83
N ASN A 123 8.59 -17.88 16.76
CA ASN A 123 8.09 -17.76 15.39
C ASN A 123 7.65 -19.14 14.88
N HIS A 124 6.36 -19.31 14.59
CA HIS A 124 5.83 -20.55 14.04
C HIS A 124 5.13 -20.30 12.70
N ILE A 125 5.71 -20.82 11.60
CA ILE A 125 5.21 -20.63 10.24
C ILE A 125 4.79 -21.98 9.67
N VAL A 126 3.57 -22.08 9.15
CA VAL A 126 3.04 -23.31 8.55
C VAL A 126 2.74 -23.08 7.07
N PHE A 127 3.37 -23.88 6.22
CA PHE A 127 3.05 -24.02 4.82
C PHE A 127 2.14 -25.23 4.66
N ALA A 128 0.94 -25.05 4.10
CA ALA A 128 0.01 -26.15 3.88
C ALA A 128 -0.37 -26.21 2.39
N GLY A 129 -0.20 -27.37 1.77
CA GLY A 129 -0.63 -27.58 0.38
C GLY A 129 0.18 -28.62 -0.39
N ASP A 130 0.22 -28.43 -1.71
CA ASP A 130 0.74 -29.39 -2.68
C ASP A 130 2.26 -29.22 -2.95
N SER A 131 2.72 -29.81 -4.06
CA SER A 131 4.11 -29.73 -4.51
C SER A 131 4.59 -28.31 -4.84
N ARG A 132 3.70 -27.36 -5.13
CA ARG A 132 4.03 -25.94 -5.36
C ARG A 132 4.31 -25.24 -4.03
N ILE A 133 3.47 -25.46 -3.03
CA ILE A 133 3.69 -24.93 -1.67
C ILE A 133 4.97 -25.52 -1.07
N ARG A 134 5.29 -26.78 -1.37
CA ARG A 134 6.58 -27.38 -1.00
C ARG A 134 7.79 -26.66 -1.62
N GLN A 135 7.70 -26.23 -2.88
CA GLN A 135 8.77 -25.45 -3.51
C GLN A 135 8.98 -24.11 -2.81
N LEU A 136 7.87 -23.44 -2.44
CA LEU A 136 7.91 -22.21 -1.67
C LEU A 136 8.54 -22.42 -0.28
N TYR A 137 8.17 -23.50 0.42
CA TYR A 137 8.82 -23.89 1.68
C TYR A 137 10.32 -24.09 1.50
N GLY A 138 10.75 -24.79 0.44
CA GLY A 138 12.17 -25.02 0.15
C GLY A 138 12.92 -23.71 -0.07
N ALA A 139 12.36 -22.80 -0.87
CA ALA A 139 12.95 -21.47 -1.12
C ALA A 139 13.00 -20.62 0.16
N PHE A 140 11.94 -20.66 0.98
CA PHE A 140 11.91 -19.95 2.26
C PHE A 140 12.98 -20.46 3.23
N VAL A 141 13.10 -21.77 3.38
CA VAL A 141 14.12 -22.39 4.24
C VAL A 141 15.52 -22.01 3.73
N GLN A 142 15.77 -22.04 2.41
CA GLN A 142 17.04 -21.59 1.83
C GLN A 142 17.34 -20.12 2.13
N GLN A 143 16.33 -19.24 2.09
CA GLN A 143 16.47 -17.81 2.38
C GLN A 143 16.78 -17.50 3.85
N VAL A 144 16.37 -18.40 4.77
CA VAL A 144 16.56 -18.21 6.21
C VAL A 144 17.80 -18.94 6.71
N GLN A 145 18.28 -19.98 6.03
CA GLN A 145 19.44 -20.75 6.48
C GLN A 145 20.73 -19.91 6.50
N PRO A 146 21.60 -20.09 7.52
CA PRO A 146 22.86 -19.35 7.60
C PRO A 146 23.90 -19.84 6.60
N SER A 147 23.80 -21.10 6.16
CA SER A 147 24.69 -21.75 5.21
C SER A 147 23.88 -22.55 4.20
N PRO A 148 24.26 -22.56 2.91
CA PRO A 148 23.56 -23.31 1.88
C PRO A 148 23.63 -24.82 2.20
N SER A 149 22.50 -25.40 2.59
CA SER A 149 22.34 -26.85 2.73
C SER A 149 21.59 -27.43 1.53
N PRO A 150 21.77 -28.73 1.21
CA PRO A 150 21.04 -29.35 0.12
C PRO A 150 19.53 -29.20 0.31
N ALA A 151 18.82 -28.97 -0.80
CA ALA A 151 17.37 -28.80 -0.80
C ALA A 151 16.66 -29.95 -0.06
N PRO A 152 15.55 -29.67 0.65
CA PRO A 152 14.83 -30.69 1.41
C PRO A 152 14.47 -31.90 0.53
N GLN A 153 14.64 -33.10 1.09
CA GLN A 153 14.44 -34.37 0.39
C GLN A 153 13.07 -34.44 -0.30
N GLN A 154 13.06 -34.90 -1.55
CA GLN A 154 11.83 -35.03 -2.33
C GLN A 154 10.95 -36.17 -1.78
N GLY A 155 9.76 -35.82 -1.30
CA GLY A 155 8.76 -36.79 -0.84
C GLY A 155 7.41 -36.13 -0.54
N HIS A 156 6.32 -36.89 -0.65
CA HIS A 156 4.96 -36.48 -0.26
C HIS A 156 4.76 -36.69 1.25
N ARG A 157 5.53 -35.98 2.06
CA ARG A 157 5.48 -36.08 3.52
C ARG A 157 5.57 -34.70 4.16
N ASP A 158 5.08 -34.62 5.38
CA ASP A 158 5.21 -33.42 6.19
C ASP A 158 6.70 -33.18 6.53
N LEU A 159 7.12 -31.92 6.53
CA LEU A 159 8.50 -31.51 6.82
C LEU A 159 8.51 -30.53 7.99
N LEU A 160 9.58 -30.58 8.77
CA LEU A 160 9.81 -29.69 9.90
C LEU A 160 11.24 -29.14 9.81
N TYR A 161 11.36 -27.82 9.88
CA TYR A 161 12.63 -27.11 10.00
C TYR A 161 12.62 -26.25 11.25
N GLU A 162 13.62 -26.43 12.12
CA GLU A 162 13.76 -25.66 13.35
C GLU A 162 15.12 -24.97 13.38
N GLU A 163 15.10 -23.68 13.69
CA GLU A 163 16.28 -22.84 13.81
C GLU A 163 16.31 -22.22 15.21
N LYS A 164 17.21 -22.73 16.06
CA LYS A 164 17.28 -22.36 17.48
C LYS A 164 17.65 -20.90 17.68
N ASP A 165 18.59 -20.38 16.89
CA ASP A 165 19.09 -19.00 17.02
C ASP A 165 18.04 -17.93 16.70
N LEU A 166 17.01 -18.30 15.93
CA LEU A 166 15.92 -17.43 15.53
C LEU A 166 14.60 -17.75 16.25
N HIS A 167 14.60 -18.77 17.13
CA HIS A 167 13.39 -19.35 17.71
C HIS A 167 12.29 -19.59 16.66
N LEU A 168 12.69 -20.10 15.49
CA LEU A 168 11.83 -20.28 14.34
C LEU A 168 11.55 -21.76 14.11
N THR A 169 10.27 -22.08 13.99
CA THR A 169 9.77 -23.40 13.59
C THR A 169 8.97 -23.22 12.31
N VAL A 170 9.37 -23.92 11.25
CA VAL A 170 8.70 -23.91 9.95
C VAL A 170 8.21 -25.32 9.64
N VAL A 171 6.91 -25.46 9.42
CA VAL A 171 6.26 -26.75 9.14
C VAL A 171 5.69 -26.75 7.74
N LEU A 172 5.94 -27.80 6.97
CA LEU A 172 5.20 -28.10 5.75
C LEU A 172 4.20 -29.23 6.04
N LEU A 173 2.92 -28.96 5.83
CA LEU A 173 1.84 -29.95 5.83
C LEU A 173 1.48 -30.28 4.39
N PHE A 174 1.87 -31.47 3.93
CA PHE A 174 1.61 -31.90 2.56
C PHE A 174 0.17 -32.37 2.42
N ARG A 175 -0.65 -31.64 1.66
CA ARG A 175 -2.06 -31.94 1.41
C ARG A 175 -2.36 -31.74 -0.07
N THR A 176 -2.73 -32.81 -0.77
CA THR A 176 -2.99 -32.80 -2.22
C THR A 176 -4.36 -32.23 -2.60
N PHE A 177 -5.31 -32.19 -1.67
CA PHE A 177 -6.71 -31.77 -1.92
C PHE A 177 -7.29 -30.97 -0.75
N ALA A 178 -6.51 -30.01 -0.22
CA ALA A 178 -7.02 -29.07 0.77
C ALA A 178 -7.77 -27.91 0.10
#